data_AF-N6UQI2-F1
#
_entry.id   AF-N6UQI2-F1
#
_cell.length_a   1.000
_cell.length_b   1.000
_cell.length_c   1.000
_cell.angle_alpha   90.00
_cell.angle_beta   90.00
_cell.angle_gamma   90.00
#
_symmetry.space_group_name_H-M   'P 1'
#
loop_
_entity.id
_entity.type
_entity.pdbx_description
1 polymer ?
#
loop_
_entity_poly.entity_id
_entity_poly.type
_entity_poly.pdbx_seq_one_letter_code
_entity_poly.pdbx_strand_id
1 'polypeptide(L)' 'MNSQELKRYLIKHGCSFTSGKGGHLLVKRGSKKSVLPMHGTRKELGTGLVQKILKDFDLK' A
#
# COMPACT_ATOMS: atom_id res chain seq x y z
N MET A 1 -6.55 8.75 4.92
CA MET A 1 -6.52 7.63 3.93
C MET A 1 -6.34 6.32 4.67
N ASN A 2 -7.26 5.39 4.52
CA ASN A 2 -7.20 4.07 5.15
C ASN A 2 -6.46 3.05 4.25
N SER A 3 -6.18 1.87 4.80
CA SER A 3 -5.48 0.79 4.09
C SER A 3 -6.22 0.33 2.82
N GLN A 4 -7.55 0.35 2.81
CA GLN A 4 -8.33 -0.03 1.63
C GLN A 4 -8.29 1.03 0.53
N GLU A 5 -8.35 2.31 0.88
CA GLU A 5 -8.25 3.43 -0.05
C GLU A 5 -6.88 3.43 -0.73
N LEU A 6 -5.80 3.31 0.04
CA LEU A 6 -4.45 3.21 -0.52
C LEU A 6 -4.31 1.96 -1.42
N LYS A 7 -4.88 0.82 -1.00
CA LYS A 7 -4.92 -0.39 -1.84
C LYS A 7 -5.64 -0.11 -3.17
N ARG A 8 -6.84 0.48 -3.16
CA ARG A 8 -7.59 0.81 -4.39
C ARG A 8 -6.82 1.78 -5.30
N TYR A 9 -6.18 2.79 -4.71
CA TYR A 9 -5.36 3.75 -5.45
C TYR A 9 -4.19 3.05 -6.15
N LEU A 10 -3.46 2.21 -5.43
CA LEU A 10 -2.33 1.44 -5.96
C LEU A 10 -2.78 0.41 -7.01
N ILE A 11 -3.95 -0.24 -6.86
CA ILE A 11 -4.53 -1.12 -7.89
C ILE A 11 -4.74 -0.34 -9.20
N LYS A 12 -5.30 0.89 -9.11
CA LYS A 12 -5.52 1.74 -10.28
C LYS A 12 -4.23 2.09 -11.03
N HIS A 13 -3.10 2.11 -10.33
CA HIS A 13 -1.76 2.33 -10.88
C HIS A 13 -1.04 1.04 -11.34
N GLY A 14 -1.74 -0.09 -11.39
CA GLY A 14 -1.19 -1.36 -11.87
C GLY A 14 -0.31 -2.09 -10.85
N CYS A 15 -0.43 -1.75 -9.56
CA CYS A 15 0.26 -2.50 -8.51
C CYS A 15 -0.42 -3.85 -8.25
N SER A 16 0.38 -4.89 -8.08
CA SER A 16 -0.04 -6.22 -7.66
C SER A 16 0.09 -6.38 -6.14
N PHE A 17 -0.78 -7.18 -5.53
CA PHE A 17 -0.80 -7.41 -4.09
C PHE A 17 -0.68 -8.89 -3.77
N THR A 18 0.10 -9.21 -2.76
CA THR A 18 0.26 -10.58 -2.27
C THR A 18 0.10 -10.60 -0.76
N SER A 19 -0.57 -11.61 -0.23
CA SER A 19 -0.75 -11.78 1.21
C SER A 19 0.59 -12.05 1.88
N GLY A 20 0.98 -11.17 2.81
CA GLY A 20 2.15 -11.36 3.67
C GLY A 20 1.79 -11.97 5.02
N LYS A 21 2.78 -12.06 5.92
CA LYS A 21 2.56 -12.48 7.31
C LYS A 21 1.88 -11.38 8.13
N GLY A 22 0.98 -11.76 9.03
CA GLY A 22 0.41 -10.85 10.05
C GLY A 22 -0.60 -9.83 9.54
N GLY A 23 -1.30 -10.09 8.43
CA GLY A 23 -2.27 -9.15 7.87
C GLY A 23 -1.64 -8.01 7.05
N HIS A 24 -0.35 -8.07 6.76
CA HIS A 24 0.27 -7.14 5.83
C HIS A 24 0.12 -7.64 4.38
N LEU A 25 -0.01 -6.72 3.43
CA LEU A 25 0.02 -7.01 2.00
C LEU A 25 1.38 -6.56 1.44
N LEU A 26 2.05 -7.44 0.70
CA LEU A 26 3.15 -7.01 -0.15
C LEU A 26 2.56 -6.39 -1.42
N VAL A 27 2.98 -5.17 -1.73
CA VAL A 27 2.66 -4.47 -2.96
C VAL A 27 3.85 -4.57 -3.90
N LYS A 28 3.64 -4.94 -5.16
CA LYS A 28 4.68 -5.05 -6.17
C LYS A 28 4.27 -4.31 -7.45
N ARG A 29 5.20 -3.52 -8.01
CA ARG A 29 5.03 -2.81 -9.28
C ARG A 29 6.32 -2.96 -10.08
N GLY A 30 6.33 -3.91 -11.02
CA GLY A 30 7.55 -4.27 -11.76
C GLY A 30 8.69 -4.74 -10.84
N SER A 31 9.81 -4.03 -10.87
CA SER A 31 10.98 -4.26 -10.01
C SER A 31 10.84 -3.71 -8.59
N LYS A 32 9.85 -2.84 -8.35
CA LYS A 32 9.63 -2.18 -7.06
C LYS A 32 8.70 -3.01 -6.18
N LYS A 33 9.01 -3.07 -4.88
CA LYS A 33 8.17 -3.74 -3.87
C LYS A 33 8.07 -2.86 -2.63
N SER A 34 6.91 -2.86 -1.98
CA SER A 34 6.67 -2.19 -0.70
C SER A 34 5.70 -3.01 0.13
N VAL A 35 5.58 -2.70 1.42
CA VAL A 35 4.69 -3.43 2.35
C VAL A 35 3.59 -2.48 2.81
N LEU A 36 2.35 -2.88 2.55
CA LEU A 36 1.14 -2.20 2.98
C LEU A 36 0.58 -2.91 4.21
N PRO A 37 0.67 -2.32 5.41
CA PRO A 37 0.02 -2.92 6.57
C PRO A 37 -1.50 -2.77 6.45
N MET A 38 -2.26 -3.88 6.56
CA MET A 38 -3.71 -3.78 6.67
C MET A 38 -4.09 -3.60 8.14
N HIS A 39 -4.10 -2.34 8.58
CA HIS A 39 -4.77 -2.00 9.83
C HIS A 39 -6.29 -2.16 9.65
N GLY A 40 -6.97 -2.53 10.73
CA GLY A 40 -8.43 -2.67 10.72
C GLY A 40 -9.11 -1.42 10.14
N THR A 41 -10.25 -1.62 9.47
CA THR A 41 -10.91 -0.66 8.57
C THR A 41 -11.21 0.71 9.19
N ARG A 42 -11.20 0.82 10.53
CA ARG A 42 -11.42 2.05 11.30
C ARG A 42 -10.15 2.84 11.63
N LYS A 43 -8.96 2.28 11.41
CA LYS A 43 -7.68 2.96 11.69
C LYS A 43 -7.15 3.60 10.42
N GLU A 44 -6.87 4.89 10.51
CA GLU A 44 -6.20 5.62 9.44
C GLU A 44 -4.74 5.19 9.31
N LEU A 45 -4.24 5.13 8.08
CA LEU A 45 -2.81 5.02 7.85
C LEU A 45 -2.17 6.38 8.10
N GLY A 46 -1.05 6.39 8.82
CA GLY A 46 -0.23 7.59 8.96
C GLY A 46 0.14 8.14 7.58
N THR A 47 -0.09 9.44 7.39
CA THR A 47 0.18 10.13 6.12
C THR A 47 1.62 9.96 5.64
N GLY A 48 2.60 9.92 6.55
CA GLY A 48 4.00 9.67 6.21
C GLY A 48 4.25 8.27 5.63
N LEU A 49 3.53 7.25 6.10
CA LEU A 49 3.63 5.90 5.53
C LEU A 49 3.02 5.86 4.12
N VAL A 50 1.87 6.50 3.94
CA VAL A 50 1.22 6.61 2.63
C VAL A 50 2.16 7.30 1.63
N GLN A 51 2.72 8.45 1.99
CA GLN A 51 3.65 9.18 1.14
C GLN A 51 4.92 8.37 0.83
N LYS A 52 5.44 7.62 1.80
CA LYS A 52 6.59 6.74 1.58
C LYS A 52 6.28 5.66 0.54
N ILE A 53 5.12 4.99 0.65
CA ILE A 53 4.69 3.97 -0.30
C ILE A 53 4.49 4.56 -1.70
N LEU A 54 3.84 5.73 -1.80
CA LEU A 54 3.67 6.43 -3.07
C LEU A 54 5.03 6.79 -3.69
N LYS A 55 5.95 7.33 -2.90
CA LYS A 55 7.31 7.66 -3.33
C LYS A 55 8.10 6.44 -3.76
N ASP A 56 8.01 5.31 -3.04
CA ASP A 56 8.62 4.04 -3.45
C ASP A 56 8.17 3.67 -4.86
N PHE A 57 6.87 3.82 -5.13
CA PHE A 57 6.27 3.56 -6.43
C PHE A 57 6.39 4.70 -7.42
N ASP A 58 7.06 5.81 -7.13
CA ASP A 58 7.14 7.00 -8.01
C ASP A 58 5.75 7.53 -8.41
N LEU A 59 4.80 7.44 -7.49
CA LEU A 59 3.45 7.97 -7.62
C LEU A 59 3.40 9.31 -6.88
N LYS A 60 2.82 10.31 -7.52
CA LYS A 60 2.75 11.70 -7.03
C LYS A 60 1.36 12.05 -6.52
#